data_AF-A0A2T6CZW6-F1
#
_entry.id   AF-A0A2T6CZW6-F1
#
_cell.length_a   1.000
_cell.length_b   1.000
_cell.length_c   1.000
_cell.angle_alpha   90.00
_cell.angle_beta   90.00
_cell.angle_gamma   90.00
#
_symmetry.space_group_name_H-M   'P 1'
#
loop_
_entity.id
_entity.type
_entity.pdbx_description
1 polymer ?
#
loop_
_entity_poly.entity_id
_entity_poly.type
_entity_poly.pdbx_seq_one_letter_code
_entity_poly.pdbx_strand_id
1 'polypeptide(L)' 'MKHIHHLKARWLLAAMLVAVVAGETIAWSVTKAFDIRFPAIAVAAVCIGLVAMSVSWLYDGRE' A
#
# COMPACT_ATOMS: atom_id res chain seq x y z
N MET A 1 7.44 -13.64 -26.10
CA MET A 1 7.41 -12.51 -25.15
C MET A 1 5.97 -12.29 -24.72
N LYS A 2 5.68 -12.66 -23.47
CA LYS A 2 4.34 -12.94 -22.94
C LYS A 2 3.66 -11.64 -22.49
N HIS A 3 2.37 -11.58 -22.78
CA HIS A 3 1.35 -10.55 -22.56
C HIS A 3 1.25 -9.97 -21.12
N ILE A 4 2.33 -9.40 -20.57
CA ILE A 4 2.29 -8.61 -19.33
C ILE A 4 2.24 -7.12 -19.71
N HIS A 5 1.22 -6.74 -20.48
CA HIS A 5 0.94 -5.34 -20.76
C HIS A 5 -0.35 -4.99 -20.02
N HIS A 6 -0.21 -4.19 -18.96
CA HIS A 6 -1.30 -3.58 -18.21
C HIS A 6 -2.16 -4.50 -17.33
N LEU A 7 -1.66 -4.81 -16.12
CA LEU A 7 -2.54 -4.55 -14.98
C LEU A 7 -2.87 -3.05 -15.10
N LYS A 8 -4.07 -2.72 -15.60
CA LYS A 8 -4.52 -1.32 -15.82
C LYS A 8 -4.11 -0.51 -14.59
N ALA A 9 -3.32 0.55 -14.77
CA ALA A 9 -2.83 1.39 -13.66
C ALA A 9 -3.95 1.80 -12.68
N ARG A 10 -5.20 1.86 -13.17
CA ARG A 10 -6.43 2.02 -12.39
C ARG A 10 -6.59 1.00 -11.24
N TRP A 11 -6.25 -0.27 -11.44
CA TRP A 11 -6.30 -1.31 -10.42
C TRP A 11 -5.16 -1.18 -9.40
N LEU A 12 -3.97 -0.78 -9.84
CA LEU A 12 -2.85 -0.47 -8.96
C LEU A 12 -3.15 0.74 -8.05
N LEU A 13 -3.70 1.80 -8.63
CA LEU A 13 -4.15 2.97 -7.90
C LEU A 13 -5.27 2.64 -6.92
N ALA A 14 -6.23 1.79 -7.33
CA ALA A 14 -7.28 1.32 -6.43
C ALA A 14 -6.71 0.49 -5.27
N ALA A 15 -5.76 -0.41 -5.53
CA ALA A 15 -5.09 -1.19 -4.49
C ALA A 15 -4.31 -0.30 -3.51
N MET A 16 -3.62 0.73 -4.01
CA MET A 16 -2.94 1.72 -3.16
C MET A 16 -3.93 2.49 -2.29
N LEU A 17 -5.03 2.97 -2.86
CA LEU A 17 -6.08 3.67 -2.09
C LEU A 17 -6.65 2.79 -0.98
N VAL A 18 -6.98 1.53 -1.30
CA VAL A 18 -7.50 0.58 -0.31
C VAL A 18 -6.46 0.32 0.78
N ALA A 19 -5.19 0.15 0.42
CA ALA A 19 -4.11 -0.06 1.39
C ALA A 19 -3.90 1.14 2.31
N VAL A 20 -4.00 2.38 1.80
CA VAL A 20 -3.91 3.60 2.61
C VAL A 20 -5.09 3.68 3.57
N VAL A 21 -6.32 3.45 3.11
CA VAL A 21 -7.51 3.48 3.99
C VAL A 21 -7.44 2.40 5.06
N ALA A 22 -7.03 1.17 4.70
CA ALA A 22 -6.81 0.10 5.66
C ALA A 22 -5.69 0.43 6.66
N GLY A 23 -4.58 0.98 6.19
CA GLY A 23 -3.48 1.43 7.06
C GLY A 23 -3.91 2.54 8.02
N GLU A 24 -4.71 3.50 7.55
CA GLU A 24 -5.20 4.61 8.36
C GLU A 24 -6.19 4.14 9.44
N THR A 25 -7.10 3.22 9.11
CA THR A 25 -8.01 2.62 10.10
C THR A 25 -7.29 1.82 11.19
N ILE A 26 -6.23 1.09 10.82
CA ILE A 26 -5.37 0.38 11.78
C ILE A 26 -4.60 1.39 12.63
N ALA A 27 -3.98 2.41 12.01
CA ALA A 27 -3.25 3.45 12.71
C ALA A 27 -4.14 4.18 13.72
N TRP A 28 -5.39 4.48 13.37
CA TRP A 28 -6.34 5.09 14.28
C TRP A 28 -6.67 4.20 15.49
N SER A 29 -6.80 2.90 15.26
CA SER A 29 -7.03 1.92 16.33
C SER A 29 -5.82 1.82 17.28
N VAL A 30 -4.60 1.82 16.72
CA VAL A 30 -3.35 1.83 17.50
C VAL A 30 -3.17 3.14 18.26
N THR A 31 -3.46 4.29 17.63
CA THR A 31 -3.42 5.60 18.31
C THR A 31 -4.37 5.65 19.50
N LYS A 32 -5.58 5.08 19.39
CA LYS A 32 -6.50 5.00 20.54
C LYS A 32 -6.02 4.05 21.65
N ALA A 33 -5.32 2.99 21.29
CA ALA A 33 -4.82 2.01 22.26
C ALA A 33 -3.56 2.47 23.00
N PHE A 34 -2.69 3.25 22.35
CA PHE A 34 -1.36 3.62 22.87
C PHE A 34 -1.15 5.13 23.09
N ASP A 35 -2.16 5.97 22.80
CA ASP A 35 -2.11 7.44 22.86
C ASP A 35 -1.00 8.08 21.98
N ILE A 36 -0.45 7.33 21.03
CA ILE A 36 0.60 7.81 20.11
C ILE A 36 -0.06 8.35 18.84
N ARG A 37 0.10 9.64 18.59
CA ARG A 37 -0.32 10.29 17.34
C ARG A 37 0.68 10.02 16.22
N PHE A 38 0.28 9.25 15.21
CA PHE A 38 1.05 9.09 13.98
C PHE A 38 0.61 10.14 12.94
N PRO A 39 1.55 10.83 12.27
CA PRO A 39 1.21 11.72 11.16
C PRO A 39 0.67 10.91 9.99
N ALA A 40 -0.55 11.23 9.53
CA ALA A 40 -1.24 10.49 8.47
C ALA A 40 -0.41 10.37 7.17
N ILE A 41 0.38 11.40 6.85
CA ILE A 41 1.29 11.42 5.70
C ILE A 41 2.35 10.31 5.80
N ALA A 42 2.90 10.07 6.99
CA ALA A 42 3.91 9.03 7.18
C ALA A 42 3.29 7.63 7.06
N VAL A 43 2.09 7.43 7.60
CA VAL A 43 1.36 6.16 7.46
C VAL A 43 1.06 5.87 5.99
N ALA A 44 0.54 6.86 5.26
CA ALA A 44 0.26 6.72 3.83
C ALA A 44 1.53 6.42 3.01
N ALA A 45 2.63 7.12 3.27
CA ALA A 45 3.90 6.88 2.59
C ALA A 45 4.43 5.46 2.82
N VAL A 46 4.36 4.96 4.06
CA VAL A 46 4.76 3.59 4.41
C VAL A 46 3.86 2.57 3.71
N CYS A 47 2.54 2.76 3.72
CA CYS A 47 1.59 1.87 3.03
C CYS A 47 1.84 1.82 1.52
N ILE A 48 2.02 2.97 0.87
CA ILE A 48 2.30 3.04 -0.57
C ILE A 48 3.63 2.34 -0.89
N GLY A 49 4.67 2.58 -0.08
CA GLY A 49 5.97 1.91 -0.23
C GLY A 49 5.88 0.40 -0.08
N LEU A 50 5.13 -0.10 0.90
CA LEU A 50 4.89 -1.53 1.13
C LEU A 50 4.17 -2.19 -0.05
N VAL A 51 3.14 -1.54 -0.59
CA VAL A 51 2.42 -2.03 -1.77
C VAL A 51 3.33 -2.04 -2.99
N ALA A 52 4.08 -0.96 -3.23
CA ALA A 52 5.02 -0.90 -4.34
C ALA A 52 6.09 -1.99 -4.25
N MET A 53 6.66 -2.21 -3.06
CA MET A 53 7.66 -3.24 -2.81
C MET A 53 7.08 -4.65 -3.02
N SER A 54 5.86 -4.93 -2.53
CA SER A 54 5.17 -6.20 -2.72
C SER A 54 4.89 -6.51 -4.19
N VAL A 55 4.44 -5.50 -4.94
CA VAL A 55 4.18 -5.62 -6.39
C VAL A 55 5.49 -5.83 -7.13
N SER A 56 6.55 -5.11 -6.78
CA SER A 56 7.88 -5.26 -7.39
C SER A 56 8.41 -6.67 -7.15
N TRP A 57 8.31 -7.19 -5.93
CA TRP A 57 8.76 -8.54 -5.58
C TRP A 57 7.98 -9.64 -6.31
N LEU A 58 6.66 -9.46 -6.45
CA LEU A 58 5.79 -10.38 -7.19
C LEU A 58 6.08 -10.39 -8.69
N TYR A 59 6.50 -9.25 -9.25
CA TYR A 59 6.86 -9.12 -10.67
C TYR A 59 8.29 -9.59 -10.95
N ASP A 60 9.23 -9.32 -10.05
CA ASP A 60 10.65 -9.69 -10.14
C ASP A 60 10.84 -11.21 -9.97
N GLY A 61 10.12 -11.85 -9.04
CA GLY A 61 10.12 -13.32 -8.88
C GLY A 61 9.44 -14.10 -10.02
N ARG A 62 9.05 -13.43 -11.10
CA ARG A 62 8.42 -14.02 -12.31
C ARG A 62 9.32 -13.97 -13.55
N GLU A 63 10.58 -13.56 -13.40
CA GLU A 63 11.63 -13.60 -14.43
C GLU A 63 12.49 -14.88 -14.37
#